data_AF-K5WJ19-F1
#
_entry.id   AF-K5WJ19-F1
#
_cell.length_a   1.000
_cell.length_b   1.000
_cell.length_c   1.000
_cell.angle_alpha   90.00
_cell.angle_beta   90.00
_cell.angle_gamma   90.00
#
_symmetry.space_group_name_H-M   'P 1'
#
loop_
_entity.id
_entity.type
_entity.pdbx_description
1 polymer ?
#
loop_
_entity_poly.entity_id
_entity_poly.type
_entity_poly.pdbx_seq_one_letter_code
_entity_poly.pdbx_strand_id
1 'polypeptide(L)'
;DIDIPLATFLQLPPADMRARQCSMSSSPLADTTCAKLTISVPRTPVTSGRGEPFLSVAMTYLAGLRQNDGMQLTMRPSNATFCPSADLAAPMLIFYAGLGPAPMCRFL
;
A
#
# COMPACT_ATOMS: atom_id res chain seq x y z
N ASP A 1 -9.95 -21.47 -26.85
CA ASP A 1 -10.74 -21.25 -25.64
C ASP A 1 -10.71 -22.47 -24.75
N ILE A 2 -10.73 -22.27 -23.44
CA ILE A 2 -10.88 -23.37 -22.47
C ILE A 2 -12.27 -23.23 -21.87
N ASP A 3 -13.11 -24.24 -22.03
CA ASP A 3 -14.47 -24.26 -21.50
C ASP A 3 -14.47 -24.81 -20.07
N ILE A 4 -14.56 -23.90 -19.09
CA ILE A 4 -14.53 -24.24 -17.66
C ILE A 4 -15.81 -23.69 -17.01
N PRO A 5 -16.60 -24.50 -16.30
CA PRO A 5 -17.74 -24.02 -15.53
C PRO A 5 -17.31 -22.97 -14.51
N LEU A 6 -18.11 -21.91 -14.33
CA LEU A 6 -17.82 -20.81 -13.39
C LEU A 6 -17.50 -21.32 -11.97
N ALA A 7 -18.26 -22.31 -11.48
CA ALA A 7 -18.04 -22.92 -10.17
C ALA A 7 -16.63 -23.51 -10.03
N THR A 8 -16.15 -24.22 -11.06
CA THR A 8 -14.80 -24.77 -11.11
C THR A 8 -13.77 -23.64 -11.18
N PHE A 9 -14.00 -22.64 -12.01
CA PHE A 9 -13.09 -21.49 -12.15
C PHE A 9 -12.86 -20.76 -10.82
N LEU A 10 -13.91 -20.56 -10.01
CA LEU A 10 -13.82 -19.89 -8.72
C LEU A 10 -13.03 -20.69 -7.66
N GLN A 11 -12.87 -22.00 -7.85
CA GLN A 11 -12.10 -22.87 -6.95
C GLN A 11 -10.60 -22.97 -7.31
N LEU A 12 -10.21 -22.50 -8.50
CA LEU A 12 -8.82 -22.53 -8.97
C LEU A 12 -7.89 -21.48 -8.32
N PRO A 13 -8.29 -20.20 -8.13
CA PRO A 13 -7.41 -19.22 -7.51
C PRO A 13 -7.26 -19.48 -6.01
N PRO A 14 -6.25 -18.87 -5.35
CA PRO A 14 -6.19 -18.84 -3.90
C PRO A 14 -7.53 -18.39 -3.32
N ALA A 15 -8.01 -19.08 -2.28
CA ALA A 15 -9.34 -18.87 -1.72
C ALA A 15 -9.57 -17.43 -1.23
N ASP A 16 -8.51 -16.72 -0.85
CA ASP A 16 -8.58 -15.39 -0.25
C ASP A 16 -7.79 -14.33 -1.03
N MET A 17 -8.38 -13.14 -1.14
CA MET A 17 -7.65 -11.94 -1.54
C MET A 17 -6.71 -11.50 -0.42
N ARG A 18 -5.43 -11.32 -0.75
CA ARG A 18 -4.42 -10.89 0.22
C ARG A 18 -4.48 -9.38 0.44
N ALA A 19 -4.52 -8.96 1.70
CA ALA A 19 -4.37 -7.57 2.08
C ALA A 19 -2.99 -7.03 1.66
N ARG A 20 -2.94 -5.78 1.17
CA ARG A 20 -1.69 -5.10 0.86
C ARG A 20 -1.25 -4.22 2.02
N GLN A 21 -0.05 -4.46 2.53
CA GLN A 21 0.56 -3.61 3.54
C GLN A 21 1.18 -2.36 2.88
N CYS A 22 0.84 -1.19 3.40
CA CYS A 22 1.43 0.10 3.02
C CYS A 22 1.94 0.82 4.28
N SER A 23 2.99 1.62 4.13
CA SER A 23 3.49 2.46 5.21
C SER A 23 2.68 3.76 5.28
N MET A 24 2.31 4.16 6.50
CA MET A 24 1.71 5.47 6.74
C MET A 24 2.72 6.59 6.49
N SER A 25 2.23 7.68 5.90
CA SER A 25 2.98 8.91 5.63
C SER A 25 2.50 10.12 6.44
N SER A 26 1.75 9.86 7.51
CA SER A 26 1.36 10.87 8.51
C SER A 26 1.73 10.42 9.92
N SER A 27 1.85 11.40 10.81
CA SER A 27 2.02 11.19 12.25
C SER A 27 0.69 11.37 12.98
N PRO A 28 0.33 10.48 13.94
CA PRO A 28 -0.85 10.68 14.78
C PRO A 28 -0.70 11.88 15.73
N LEU A 29 0.52 12.42 15.89
CA LEU A 29 0.74 13.65 16.66
C LEU A 29 0.12 14.88 15.97
N ALA A 30 -0.01 14.86 14.65
CA ALA A 30 -0.62 15.95 13.89
C ALA A 30 -2.16 15.87 13.89
N ASP A 31 -2.70 14.66 13.70
CA ASP A 31 -4.14 14.38 13.74
C ASP A 31 -4.36 12.89 14.02
N THR A 32 -5.06 12.57 15.10
CA THR A 32 -5.34 11.19 15.51
C THR A 32 -6.47 10.53 14.70
N THR A 33 -7.24 11.33 13.95
CA THR A 33 -8.40 10.89 13.16
C THR A 33 -8.08 10.71 11.68
N CYS A 34 -6.95 11.24 11.21
CA CYS A 34 -6.55 11.22 9.80
C CYS A 34 -5.23 10.45 9.61
N ALA A 35 -5.28 9.41 8.77
CA ALA A 35 -4.10 8.71 8.28
C ALA A 35 -3.87 9.00 6.80
N LYS A 36 -2.62 9.23 6.40
CA LYS A 36 -2.22 9.43 5.00
C LYS A 36 -1.38 8.27 4.51
N LEU A 37 -1.57 7.93 3.24
CA LEU A 37 -0.80 6.92 2.52
C LEU A 37 -0.21 7.54 1.26
N THR A 38 1.06 7.26 0.99
CA THR A 38 1.69 7.60 -0.29
C THR A 38 1.86 6.31 -1.09
N ILE A 39 1.19 6.23 -2.24
CA ILE A 39 1.17 5.05 -3.09
C ILE A 39 1.76 5.35 -4.47
N SER A 40 2.21 4.31 -5.17
CA SER A 40 2.59 4.41 -6.58
C SER A 40 1.79 3.38 -7.37
N VAL A 41 1.28 3.81 -8.50
CA VAL A 41 0.56 2.94 -9.42
C VAL A 41 1.58 2.44 -10.45
N PRO A 42 1.90 1.14 -10.48
CA PRO A 42 2.87 0.61 -11.44
C PRO A 42 2.33 0.81 -12.87
N ARG A 43 3.17 1.35 -13.74
CA ARG A 43 2.91 1.51 -15.18
C ARG A 43 3.87 0.63 -15.98
N THR A 44 3.93 -0.64 -15.62
CA THR A 44 4.83 -1.60 -16.26
C THR A 44 4.11 -2.31 -17.42
N PRO A 45 4.83 -2.61 -18.52
CA PRO A 45 4.28 -3.44 -19.58
C PRO A 45 3.95 -4.84 -19.04
N VAL A 46 2.94 -5.48 -19.64
CA VAL A 46 2.50 -6.82 -19.24
C VAL A 46 3.48 -7.88 -19.71
N THR A 47 3.88 -8.76 -18.80
CA THR A 47 4.75 -9.91 -19.11
C THR A 47 3.98 -11.07 -19.75
N SER A 48 2.64 -11.06 -19.70
CA SER A 48 1.79 -12.13 -20.23
C SER A 48 1.64 -12.13 -21.77
N GLY A 49 2.26 -11.19 -22.47
CA GLY A 49 2.13 -11.05 -23.93
C GLY A 49 0.76 -10.56 -24.42
N ARG A 50 -0.20 -10.34 -23.51
CA ARG A 50 -1.45 -9.65 -23.81
C ARG A 50 -1.17 -8.15 -23.95
N GLY A 51 -1.75 -7.50 -24.97
CA GLY A 51 -1.51 -6.09 -25.30
C GLY A 51 -2.05 -5.05 -24.32
N GLU A 52 -2.71 -5.50 -23.24
CA GLU A 52 -3.24 -4.63 -22.20
C GLU A 52 -2.16 -4.25 -21.18
N PRO A 53 -2.28 -3.10 -20.48
CA PRO A 53 -1.34 -2.70 -19.43
C PRO A 53 -1.52 -3.51 -18.14
N PHE A 54 -0.45 -3.63 -17.35
CA PHE A 54 -0.50 -4.35 -16.08
C PHE A 54 -1.15 -3.44 -15.04
N LEU A 55 -2.21 -3.93 -14.39
CA LEU A 55 -2.90 -3.20 -13.33
C LEU A 55 -2.72 -3.92 -11.99
N SER A 56 -2.09 -3.25 -11.05
CA SER A 56 -2.01 -3.74 -9.67
C SER A 56 -3.36 -3.55 -8.99
N VAL A 57 -4.06 -4.65 -8.69
CA VAL A 57 -5.39 -4.65 -8.04
C VAL A 57 -5.49 -3.61 -6.92
N ALA A 58 -4.61 -3.69 -5.93
CA ALA A 58 -4.66 -2.82 -4.76
C ALA A 58 -4.30 -1.35 -5.06
N MET A 59 -3.26 -1.08 -5.87
CA MET A 59 -2.82 0.30 -6.14
C MET A 59 -3.78 1.02 -7.08
N THR A 60 -4.32 0.30 -8.08
CA THR A 60 -5.34 0.82 -8.99
C THR A 60 -6.66 1.09 -8.26
N TYR A 61 -7.08 0.19 -7.36
CA TYR A 61 -8.24 0.42 -6.49
C TYR A 61 -8.07 1.70 -5.64
N LEU A 62 -6.94 1.82 -4.92
CA LEU A 62 -6.69 2.99 -4.07
C LEU A 62 -6.60 4.30 -4.87
N ALA A 63 -6.05 4.26 -6.09
CA ALA A 63 -5.99 5.43 -6.96
C ALA A 63 -7.37 5.87 -7.50
N GLY A 64 -8.36 4.98 -7.48
CA GLY A 64 -9.73 5.26 -7.92
C GLY A 64 -10.67 5.74 -6.82
N LEU A 65 -10.25 5.71 -5.55
CA LEU A 65 -11.07 6.14 -4.41
C LEU A 65 -11.38 7.64 -4.47
N ARG A 66 -12.60 7.99 -4.09
CA ARG A 66 -13.09 9.36 -3.97
C ARG A 66 -13.32 9.72 -2.51
N GLN A 67 -13.52 11.01 -2.25
CA GLN A 67 -13.91 11.46 -0.92
C GLN A 67 -15.18 10.74 -0.47
N ASN A 68 -15.18 10.30 0.79
CA ASN A 68 -16.25 9.54 1.45
C ASN A 68 -16.43 8.09 1.01
N ASP A 69 -15.56 7.56 0.13
CA ASP A 69 -15.55 6.12 -0.14
C ASP A 69 -15.09 5.35 1.10
N GLY A 70 -15.82 4.28 1.44
CA GLY A 70 -15.42 3.35 2.49
C GLY A 70 -14.43 2.31 1.97
N MET A 71 -13.42 1.98 2.78
CA MET A 71 -12.49 0.88 2.49
C MET A 71 -12.21 0.05 3.73
N GLN A 72 -12.02 -1.26 3.55
CA GLN A 72 -11.59 -2.15 4.61
C GLN A 72 -10.09 -2.05 4.81
N LEU A 73 -9.67 -1.75 6.04
CA LEU A 73 -8.27 -1.64 6.41
C LEU A 73 -8.07 -2.11 7.85
N THR A 74 -6.82 -2.42 8.18
CA THR A 74 -6.41 -2.70 9.56
C THR A 74 -5.05 -2.10 9.81
N MET A 75 -4.86 -1.55 11.00
CA MET A 75 -3.60 -0.97 11.41
C MET A 75 -2.66 -2.06 11.90
N ARG A 76 -1.44 -2.08 11.36
CA ARG A 76 -0.36 -2.94 11.82
C ARG A 76 0.74 -2.07 12.42
N PRO A 77 1.13 -2.28 13.70
CA PRO A 77 2.27 -1.58 14.28
C PRO A 77 3.54 -1.78 13.45
N SER A 78 4.34 -0.73 13.32
CA SER A 78 5.68 -0.88 12.75
C SER A 78 6.57 -1.66 13.71
N ASN A 79 7.70 -2.17 13.22
CA ASN A 79 8.74 -2.72 14.08
C ASN A 79 9.13 -1.68 15.15
N ALA A 80 9.34 -2.12 16.39
CA ALA A 80 9.73 -1.26 17.51
C ALA A 80 11.04 -0.51 17.25
N THR A 81 11.92 -1.04 16.40
CA THR A 81 13.17 -0.36 15.98
C THR A 81 12.95 0.72 14.92
N PHE A 82 11.78 0.76 14.29
CA PHE A 82 11.43 1.74 13.26
C PHE A 82 10.66 2.93 13.87
N CYS A 83 11.26 3.59 14.86
CA CYS A 83 10.75 4.81 15.48
C CYS A 83 11.88 5.84 15.64
N PRO A 84 11.57 7.13 15.75
CA PRO A 84 12.60 8.13 16.07
C PRO A 84 13.23 7.85 17.43
N SER A 85 14.42 8.38 17.65
CA SER A 85 15.01 8.44 18.98
C SER A 85 14.10 9.22 19.93
N ALA A 86 14.05 8.82 21.20
CA ALA A 86 13.40 9.60 22.24
C ALA A 86 14.18 10.91 22.56
N ASP A 87 15.48 10.91 22.29
CA ASP A 87 16.32 12.10 22.41
C ASP A 87 16.25 12.94 21.12
N LEU A 88 15.67 14.13 21.23
CA LEU A 88 15.52 15.09 20.13
C LEU A 88 16.84 15.76 19.72
N ALA A 89 17.88 15.69 20.57
CA ALA A 89 19.20 16.21 20.23
C ALA A 89 20.03 15.24 19.37
N ALA A 90 19.62 13.97 19.30
CA ALA A 90 20.31 12.97 18.50
C ALA A 90 20.06 13.21 17.00
N PRO A 91 21.11 13.31 16.16
CA PRO A 91 20.93 13.52 14.73
C PRO A 91 20.28 12.29 14.09
N MET A 92 19.26 12.52 13.25
CA MET A 92 18.58 11.47 12.51
C MET A 92 19.01 11.49 11.04
N LEU A 93 19.53 10.37 10.55
CA LEU A 93 19.89 10.18 9.14
C LEU A 93 18.79 9.38 8.44
N ILE A 94 18.23 9.96 7.38
CA ILE A 94 17.11 9.40 6.63
C ILE A 94 17.57 9.12 5.19
N PHE A 95 17.57 7.85 4.80
CA PHE A 95 17.88 7.42 3.43
C PHE A 95 16.64 6.80 2.79
N TYR A 96 16.31 7.20 1.57
CA TYR A 96 15.21 6.60 0.82
C TYR A 96 15.42 6.70 -0.70
N ALA A 97 14.72 5.83 -1.43
CA ALA A 97 14.62 5.88 -2.88
C ALA A 97 13.17 5.58 -3.31
N GLY A 98 12.71 6.21 -4.41
CA GLY A 98 11.33 6.02 -4.92
C GLY A 98 10.25 6.42 -3.90
N LEU A 99 9.29 5.53 -3.63
CA LEU A 99 8.25 5.68 -2.60
C LEU A 99 8.76 5.63 -1.14
N GLY A 100 10.07 5.46 -0.95
CA GLY A 100 10.67 5.41 0.37
C GLY A 100 10.49 6.65 1.28
N PRO A 101 10.12 7.88 0.85
CA PRO A 101 9.85 8.94 1.82
C PRO A 101 8.53 8.74 2.56
N ALA A 102 7.62 7.88 2.08
CA ALA A 102 6.32 7.65 2.70
C ALA A 102 6.42 7.39 4.22
N PRO A 103 7.14 6.35 4.70
CA PRO A 103 7.28 6.14 6.14
C PRO A 103 8.10 7.22 6.86
N MET A 104 9.00 7.92 6.16
CA MET A 104 9.88 8.92 6.75
C MET A 104 9.12 10.22 7.07
N CYS A 105 8.14 10.58 6.24
CA CYS A 105 7.31 11.79 6.44
C CYS A 105 6.58 11.81 7.79
N ARG A 106 6.35 10.66 8.44
CA ARG A 106 5.74 10.63 9.78
C ARG A 106 6.66 11.08 10.91
N PHE A 107 7.96 11.22 10.63
CA PHE A 107 8.98 11.64 11.58
C PHE A 107 9.34 13.13 11.46
N LEU A 108 8.81 13.81 10.44
CA LEU A 108 9.02 15.23 10.15
C LEU A 108 7.73 16.00 10.47
#